data_AF-M0LE12-F1
#
_entry.id   AF-M0LE12-F1
#
_cell.length_a   1.000
_cell.length_b   1.000
_cell.length_c   1.000
_cell.angle_alpha   90.00
_cell.angle_beta   90.00
_cell.angle_gamma   90.00
#
_symmetry.space_group_name_H-M   'P 1'
#
loop_
_entity.id
_entity.type
_entity.pdbx_description
1 polymer ?
#
loop_
_entity_poly.entity_id
_entity_poly.type
_entity_poly.pdbx_seq_one_letter_code
_entity_poly.pdbx_strand_id
1 'polypeptide(L)'
;MSEDNGGPTDGDEDVGEEDGAGAESETNANANANTDADAEPSLGPSSGSERADGSDDAADAGQEEEKEELSLTPGVVFGLLANRRDRFLLYLLYERGGTVALSELTTYLAVWEHETTADLLTAEMKRHTRTSLTHASLPKLADYDLITFDRDSGAITLTERGERLEPYLEFAKEQEDEDVESFLERTTRGG
;
A
#
# COMPACT_ATOMS: atom_id res chain seq x y z
N MET A 1 -27.85 7.82 64.43
CA MET A 1 -28.09 6.52 65.07
C MET A 1 -28.12 5.51 63.94
N SER A 2 -27.00 4.88 63.55
CA SER A 2 -26.32 3.73 64.18
C SER A 2 -27.17 2.46 64.10
N GLU A 3 -26.74 1.55 63.22
CA GLU A 3 -26.87 0.07 63.24
C GLU A 3 -26.11 -0.42 61.99
N ASP A 4 -24.83 -0.76 62.13
CA ASP A 4 -24.33 -2.11 62.45
C ASP A 4 -24.70 -3.14 61.36
N ASN A 5 -23.74 -3.44 60.48
CA ASN A 5 -23.76 -4.64 59.66
C ASN A 5 -22.41 -5.33 59.84
N GLY A 6 -22.47 -6.42 60.60
CA GLY A 6 -21.33 -7.24 60.97
C GLY A 6 -20.66 -7.94 59.80
N GLY A 7 -19.33 -7.99 59.88
CA GLY A 7 -18.60 -9.25 60.02
C GLY A 7 -18.40 -10.13 58.78
N PRO A 8 -17.24 -10.80 58.66
CA PRO A 8 -16.73 -11.37 57.43
C PRO A 8 -17.28 -12.79 57.17
N THR A 9 -17.35 -13.17 55.91
CA THR A 9 -17.46 -14.58 55.50
C THR A 9 -16.11 -15.03 54.97
N ASP A 10 -15.32 -15.64 55.85
CA ASP A 10 -14.31 -16.63 55.48
C ASP A 10 -15.01 -17.90 55.00
N GLY A 11 -14.47 -18.50 53.94
CA GLY A 11 -15.00 -19.69 53.30
C GLY A 11 -14.10 -20.16 52.16
N ASP A 12 -12.87 -20.56 52.51
CA ASP A 12 -12.20 -21.77 51.98
C ASP A 12 -13.25 -22.87 51.70
N GLU A 13 -13.22 -23.73 50.67
CA GLU A 13 -12.16 -24.50 50.03
C GLU A 13 -12.90 -25.26 48.88
N ASP A 14 -12.39 -25.33 47.66
CA ASP A 14 -12.42 -26.61 46.94
C ASP A 14 -11.32 -26.68 45.87
N VAL A 15 -10.61 -27.79 45.93
CA VAL A 15 -9.42 -28.15 45.18
C VAL A 15 -9.86 -28.98 43.99
N GLY A 16 -9.52 -28.51 42.79
CA GLY A 16 -9.67 -29.27 41.54
C GLY A 16 -8.35 -29.31 40.80
N GLU A 17 -7.48 -30.22 41.23
CA GLU A 17 -6.25 -30.61 40.56
C GLU A 17 -6.58 -31.61 39.44
N GLU A 18 -6.29 -31.27 38.19
CA GLU A 18 -6.18 -32.25 37.09
C GLU A 18 -4.94 -31.90 36.26
N ASP A 19 -3.90 -32.70 36.47
CA ASP A 19 -2.73 -32.85 35.62
C ASP A 19 -3.12 -33.16 34.16
N GLY A 20 -2.46 -32.49 33.23
CA GLY A 20 -2.67 -32.72 31.80
C GLY A 20 -1.50 -32.26 30.96
N ALA A 21 -0.35 -32.91 31.14
CA ALA A 21 0.79 -32.83 30.23
C ALA A 21 0.36 -33.12 28.77
N GLY A 22 0.78 -32.27 27.84
CA GLY A 22 0.53 -32.45 26.41
C GLY A 22 1.27 -31.39 25.59
N ALA A 23 2.60 -31.52 25.55
CA ALA A 23 3.44 -30.77 24.64
C ALA A 23 3.27 -31.32 23.22
N GLU A 24 2.70 -30.54 22.30
CA GLU A 24 2.86 -30.80 20.87
C GLU A 24 3.17 -29.47 20.17
N SER A 25 4.46 -29.23 19.97
CA SER A 25 4.97 -28.24 19.03
C SER A 25 4.62 -28.69 17.62
N GLU A 26 3.69 -28.01 16.94
CA GLU A 26 3.59 -28.10 15.49
C GLU A 26 4.56 -27.11 14.85
N THR A 27 5.80 -27.58 14.69
CA THR A 27 6.78 -26.99 13.79
C THR A 27 6.29 -27.16 12.36
N ASN A 28 5.83 -26.08 11.73
CA ASN A 28 5.55 -26.06 10.30
C ASN A 28 6.87 -26.06 9.51
N ALA A 29 7.38 -27.26 9.25
CA ALA A 29 8.46 -27.49 8.30
C ALA A 29 7.87 -27.66 6.89
N ASN A 30 7.65 -26.55 6.18
CA ASN A 30 7.47 -26.64 4.74
C ASN A 30 8.84 -26.67 4.05
N ALA A 31 9.39 -27.87 3.92
CA ALA A 31 10.54 -28.16 3.08
C ALA A 31 10.08 -28.24 1.62
N ASN A 32 10.19 -27.14 0.87
CA ASN A 32 10.19 -27.24 -0.59
C ASN A 32 11.63 -27.45 -1.07
N ALA A 33 11.99 -28.73 -1.22
CA ALA A 33 13.22 -29.16 -1.85
C ALA A 33 13.06 -29.06 -3.37
N ASN A 34 13.67 -28.05 -3.99
CA ASN A 34 14.06 -28.12 -5.39
C ASN A 34 15.59 -28.04 -5.46
N THR A 35 16.20 -29.21 -5.60
CA THR A 35 17.62 -29.40 -5.89
C THR A 35 17.84 -29.54 -7.41
N ASP A 36 18.78 -28.74 -7.89
CA ASP A 36 19.76 -28.96 -8.98
C ASP A 36 19.52 -30.04 -10.05
N ALA A 37 19.59 -29.62 -11.31
CA ALA A 37 20.42 -30.28 -12.33
C ALA A 37 20.60 -29.40 -13.59
N ASP A 38 21.86 -29.12 -13.90
CA ASP A 38 22.45 -29.03 -15.25
C ASP A 38 21.83 -28.12 -16.33
N ALA A 39 22.42 -26.94 -16.55
CA ALA A 39 22.86 -26.53 -17.89
C ALA A 39 23.87 -25.36 -17.84
N GLU A 40 25.07 -25.65 -18.32
CA GLU A 40 26.20 -24.73 -18.47
C GLU A 40 25.96 -23.55 -19.44
N PRO A 41 26.79 -22.48 -19.35
CA PRO A 41 26.70 -21.28 -20.18
C PRO A 41 27.37 -21.48 -21.55
N SER A 42 26.65 -21.20 -22.63
CA SER A 42 27.22 -21.09 -23.97
C SER A 42 27.37 -19.62 -24.38
N LEU A 43 28.60 -19.13 -24.28
CA LEU A 43 29.08 -17.97 -25.01
C LEU A 43 29.55 -18.43 -26.41
N GLY A 44 28.98 -17.83 -27.45
CA GLY A 44 29.52 -17.87 -28.80
C GLY A 44 29.65 -16.45 -29.36
N PRO A 45 30.83 -16.00 -29.82
CA PRO A 45 31.00 -14.69 -30.42
C PRO A 45 30.67 -14.76 -31.92
N SER A 46 29.70 -13.96 -32.38
CA SER A 46 29.58 -13.65 -33.80
C SER A 46 29.75 -12.16 -34.00
N SER A 47 30.98 -11.82 -34.40
CA SER A 47 31.35 -10.54 -34.99
C SER A 47 30.74 -10.46 -36.38
N GLY A 48 29.78 -9.56 -36.56
CA GLY A 48 29.21 -9.16 -37.85
C GLY A 48 29.06 -7.65 -37.88
N SER A 49 30.08 -6.98 -38.39
CA SER A 49 30.10 -5.55 -38.66
C SER A 49 29.31 -5.26 -39.93
N GLU A 50 28.16 -4.59 -39.82
CA GLU A 50 27.55 -3.88 -40.95
C GLU A 50 27.07 -2.50 -40.49
N ARG A 51 27.79 -1.49 -40.95
CA ARG A 51 27.44 -0.07 -40.87
C ARG A 51 26.31 0.17 -41.87
N ALA A 52 25.18 0.70 -41.39
CA ALA A 52 24.24 1.43 -42.23
C ALA A 52 24.16 2.86 -41.68
N ASP A 53 24.86 3.73 -42.41
CA ASP A 53 24.66 5.17 -42.47
C ASP A 53 23.23 5.45 -42.96
N GLY A 54 22.50 6.29 -42.22
CA GLY A 54 21.10 6.60 -42.45
C GLY A 54 20.72 7.86 -41.67
N SER A 55 21.19 8.99 -42.15
CA SER A 55 20.66 10.30 -41.82
C SER A 55 19.23 10.37 -42.35
N ASP A 56 18.23 10.43 -41.47
CA ASP A 56 16.94 11.01 -41.81
C ASP A 56 16.45 11.89 -40.66
N ASP A 57 16.50 13.17 -40.97
CA ASP A 57 15.88 14.31 -40.32
C ASP A 57 14.37 14.05 -40.22
N ALA A 58 13.91 13.65 -39.04
CA ALA A 58 12.50 13.46 -38.76
C ALA A 58 12.10 14.36 -37.59
N ALA A 59 11.66 15.56 -37.98
CA ALA A 59 10.63 16.36 -37.34
C ALA A 59 10.55 16.27 -35.81
N ASP A 60 11.13 17.30 -35.19
CA ASP A 60 10.54 18.04 -34.09
C ASP A 60 9.00 17.91 -34.07
N ALA A 61 8.54 16.94 -33.31
CA ALA A 61 7.18 16.84 -32.83
C ALA A 61 7.29 16.81 -31.31
N GLY A 62 7.65 17.96 -30.75
CA GLY A 62 7.15 18.34 -29.44
C GLY A 62 5.63 18.35 -29.52
N GLN A 63 5.02 17.16 -29.45
CA GLN A 63 3.67 17.03 -28.96
C GLN A 63 3.76 17.47 -27.50
N GLU A 64 3.65 18.77 -27.29
CA GLU A 64 2.97 19.29 -26.12
C GLU A 64 1.64 18.53 -26.13
N GLU A 65 1.59 17.46 -25.33
CA GLU A 65 0.34 16.84 -24.95
C GLU A 65 -0.44 17.97 -24.27
N GLU A 66 -1.23 18.69 -25.05
CA GLU A 66 -2.38 19.42 -24.56
C GLU A 66 -3.22 18.34 -23.89
N LYS A 67 -2.93 18.08 -22.61
CA LYS A 67 -3.78 17.29 -21.74
C LYS A 67 -5.12 18.00 -21.82
N GLU A 68 -6.04 17.48 -22.63
CA GLU A 68 -7.44 17.88 -22.59
C GLU A 68 -7.79 17.91 -21.11
N GLU A 69 -8.06 19.10 -20.56
CA GLU A 69 -8.29 19.28 -19.14
C GLU A 69 -9.46 18.38 -18.76
N LEU A 70 -9.15 17.18 -18.24
CA LEU A 70 -10.18 16.21 -17.94
C LEU A 70 -11.06 16.83 -16.88
N SER A 71 -12.30 17.13 -17.27
CA SER A 71 -13.22 17.80 -16.37
C SER A 71 -13.53 16.87 -15.19
N LEU A 72 -13.27 17.35 -13.98
CA LEU A 72 -13.65 16.66 -12.75
C LEU A 72 -15.15 16.77 -12.52
N THR A 73 -15.91 15.98 -13.27
CA THR A 73 -17.35 15.84 -13.04
C THR A 73 -17.61 14.98 -11.80
N PRO A 74 -18.77 15.11 -11.14
CA PRO A 74 -19.12 14.26 -10.01
C PRO A 74 -18.99 12.76 -10.33
N GLY A 75 -19.43 12.32 -11.52
CA GLY A 75 -19.32 10.93 -11.94
C GLY A 75 -17.88 10.43 -12.06
N VAL A 76 -16.97 11.28 -12.54
CA VAL A 76 -15.53 11.00 -12.59
C VAL A 76 -14.94 10.90 -11.19
N VAL A 77 -15.27 11.84 -10.30
CA VAL A 77 -14.83 11.80 -8.90
C VAL A 77 -15.31 10.52 -8.22
N PHE A 78 -16.59 10.15 -8.37
CA PHE A 78 -17.10 8.88 -7.85
C PHE A 78 -16.38 7.67 -8.45
N GLY A 79 -16.04 7.68 -9.74
CA GLY A 79 -15.28 6.59 -10.37
C GLY A 79 -13.80 6.52 -9.94
N LEU A 80 -13.20 7.64 -9.55
CA LEU A 80 -11.86 7.70 -8.98
C LEU A 80 -11.89 7.19 -7.54
N LEU A 81 -12.82 7.73 -6.75
CA LEU A 81 -13.00 7.38 -5.34
C LEU A 81 -13.72 6.05 -5.15
N ALA A 82 -14.19 5.36 -6.19
CA ALA A 82 -14.85 4.05 -6.06
C ALA A 82 -13.88 2.97 -5.57
N ASN A 83 -12.61 3.08 -5.97
CA ASN A 83 -11.58 2.13 -5.59
C ASN A 83 -11.08 2.43 -4.16
N ARG A 84 -11.23 1.45 -3.27
CA ARG A 84 -10.78 1.55 -1.87
C ARG A 84 -9.29 1.88 -1.77
N ARG A 85 -8.45 1.30 -2.63
CA ARG A 85 -7.01 1.60 -2.67
C ARG A 85 -6.74 3.08 -2.98
N ASP A 86 -7.45 3.64 -3.95
CA ASP A 86 -7.26 5.03 -4.37
C ASP A 86 -7.69 5.99 -3.25
N ARG A 87 -8.74 5.65 -2.47
CA ARG A 87 -9.13 6.39 -1.26
C ARG A 87 -8.05 6.34 -0.19
N PHE A 88 -7.54 5.16 0.16
CA PHE A 88 -6.52 4.99 1.20
C PHE A 88 -5.20 5.68 0.87
N LEU A 89 -4.82 5.67 -0.42
CA LEU A 89 -3.71 6.46 -0.92
C LEU A 89 -3.92 7.95 -0.66
N LEU A 90 -5.09 8.48 -1.01
CA LEU A 90 -5.42 9.89 -0.81
C LEU A 90 -5.46 10.23 0.68
N TYR A 91 -6.10 9.41 1.53
CA TYR A 91 -6.11 9.60 2.98
C TYR A 91 -4.71 9.75 3.56
N LEU A 92 -3.76 8.91 3.12
CA LEU A 92 -2.38 9.02 3.58
C LEU A 92 -1.71 10.32 3.14
N LEU A 93 -1.97 10.79 1.90
CA LEU A 93 -1.44 12.07 1.43
C LEU A 93 -1.99 13.24 2.26
N TYR A 94 -3.30 13.25 2.54
CA TYR A 94 -3.91 14.29 3.38
C TYR A 94 -3.33 14.29 4.79
N GLU A 95 -3.22 13.12 5.41
CA GLU A 95 -2.68 12.97 6.77
C GLU A 95 -1.20 13.43 6.85
N ARG A 96 -0.44 13.23 5.78
CA ARG A 96 0.99 13.60 5.70
C ARG A 96 1.24 15.02 5.22
N GLY A 97 0.21 15.86 5.11
CA GLY A 97 0.35 17.26 4.70
C GLY A 97 0.63 17.44 3.22
N GLY A 98 0.22 16.47 2.39
CA GLY A 98 0.17 16.60 0.94
C GLY A 98 1.24 15.84 0.17
N THR A 99 2.33 15.37 0.80
CA THR A 99 3.42 14.69 0.09
C THR A 99 3.87 13.42 0.80
N VAL A 100 4.01 12.33 0.05
CA VAL A 100 4.48 11.02 0.56
C VAL A 100 5.42 10.36 -0.47
N ALA A 101 6.42 9.62 0.01
CA ALA A 101 7.29 8.84 -0.86
C ALA A 101 6.59 7.57 -1.36
N LEU A 102 6.78 7.22 -2.63
CA LEU A 102 6.23 6.00 -3.24
C LEU A 102 6.59 4.74 -2.45
N SER A 103 7.80 4.66 -1.91
CA SER A 103 8.26 3.52 -1.10
C SER A 103 7.47 3.36 0.19
N GLU A 104 7.18 4.47 0.87
CA GLU A 104 6.38 4.54 2.09
C GLU A 104 4.93 4.16 1.79
N LEU A 105 4.32 4.83 0.80
CA LEU A 105 2.96 4.55 0.34
C LEU A 105 2.77 3.08 -0.05
N THR A 106 3.70 2.53 -0.83
CA THR A 106 3.68 1.10 -1.22
C THR A 106 3.69 0.20 0.02
N THR A 107 4.52 0.51 1.01
CA THR A 107 4.66 -0.33 2.21
C THR A 107 3.37 -0.34 3.00
N TYR A 108 2.80 0.83 3.30
CA TYR A 108 1.58 0.90 4.09
C TYR A 108 0.38 0.31 3.38
N LEU A 109 0.21 0.58 2.09
CA LEU A 109 -0.87 -0.03 1.32
C LEU A 109 -0.71 -1.56 1.23
N ALA A 110 0.51 -2.08 1.07
CA ALA A 110 0.72 -3.53 1.02
C ALA A 110 0.45 -4.19 2.38
N VAL A 111 0.90 -3.59 3.48
CA VAL A 111 0.61 -4.05 4.85
C VAL A 111 -0.89 -4.12 5.10
N TRP A 112 -1.62 -3.09 4.67
CA TRP A 112 -3.07 -3.02 4.83
C TRP A 112 -3.81 -3.99 3.91
N GLU A 113 -3.46 -4.06 2.62
CA GLU A 113 -4.10 -4.96 1.64
C GLU A 113 -3.95 -6.45 1.97
N HIS A 114 -2.78 -6.81 2.50
CA HIS A 114 -2.48 -8.18 2.85
C HIS A 114 -2.78 -8.50 4.32
N GLU A 115 -3.38 -7.56 5.05
CA GLU A 115 -3.73 -7.68 6.48
C GLU A 115 -2.55 -8.23 7.31
N THR A 116 -1.34 -7.76 7.00
CA THR A 116 -0.08 -8.26 7.57
C THR A 116 0.63 -7.15 8.37
N THR A 117 1.84 -7.42 8.83
CA THR A 117 2.72 -6.43 9.47
C THR A 117 3.90 -6.09 8.57
N ALA A 118 4.61 -4.99 8.86
CA ALA A 118 5.80 -4.61 8.11
C ALA A 118 6.90 -5.70 8.14
N ASP A 119 7.00 -6.44 9.26
CA ASP A 119 7.99 -7.51 9.45
C ASP A 119 7.68 -8.78 8.65
N LEU A 120 6.38 -9.06 8.43
CA LEU A 120 5.91 -10.23 7.67
C LEU A 120 5.66 -9.90 6.19
N LEU A 121 5.82 -8.64 5.79
CA LEU A 121 5.61 -8.21 4.41
C LEU A 121 6.69 -8.77 3.48
N THR A 122 6.29 -9.61 2.53
CA THR A 122 7.23 -10.19 1.57
C THR A 122 7.61 -9.19 0.47
N ALA A 123 8.77 -9.40 -0.14
CA ALA A 123 9.21 -8.60 -1.29
C ALA A 123 8.25 -8.71 -2.49
N GLU A 124 7.60 -9.87 -2.67
CA GLU A 124 6.63 -10.11 -3.73
C GLU A 124 5.35 -9.27 -3.54
N MET A 125 4.78 -9.27 -2.33
CA MET A 125 3.63 -8.44 -1.97
C MET A 125 3.91 -6.96 -2.22
N LYS A 126 5.05 -6.48 -1.70
CA LYS A 126 5.48 -5.08 -1.88
C LYS A 126 5.70 -4.73 -3.36
N ARG A 127 6.29 -5.63 -4.14
CA ARG A 127 6.48 -5.44 -5.59
C ARG A 127 5.14 -5.36 -6.31
N HIS A 128 4.21 -6.25 -5.99
CA HIS A 128 2.88 -6.28 -6.60
C HIS A 128 2.09 -4.98 -6.35
N THR A 129 2.07 -4.52 -5.10
CA THR A 129 1.44 -3.23 -4.75
C THR A 129 2.11 -2.07 -5.46
N ARG A 130 3.46 -2.02 -5.51
CA ARG A 130 4.19 -0.96 -6.22
C ARG A 130 3.84 -0.92 -7.70
N THR A 131 3.86 -2.07 -8.38
CA THR A 131 3.49 -2.18 -9.80
C THR A 131 2.06 -1.70 -10.02
N SER A 132 1.11 -2.12 -9.17
CA SER A 132 -0.28 -1.66 -9.25
C SER A 132 -0.40 -0.14 -9.10
N LEU A 133 0.33 0.46 -8.16
CA LEU A 133 0.34 1.91 -7.96
C LEU A 133 0.89 2.65 -9.18
N THR A 134 2.07 2.24 -9.67
CA THR A 134 2.76 2.96 -10.75
C THR A 134 2.09 2.81 -12.11
N HIS A 135 1.35 1.73 -12.34
CA HIS A 135 0.73 1.46 -13.64
C HIS A 135 -0.78 1.73 -13.68
N ALA A 136 -1.48 1.78 -12.55
CA ALA A 136 -2.93 1.99 -12.53
C ALA A 136 -3.33 3.22 -11.71
N SER A 137 -3.08 3.21 -10.39
CA SER A 137 -3.60 4.25 -9.49
C SER A 137 -2.97 5.63 -9.74
N LEU A 138 -1.64 5.74 -9.75
CA LEU A 138 -0.96 7.02 -9.88
C LEU A 138 -1.18 7.68 -11.24
N PRO A 139 -1.06 6.95 -12.38
CA PRO A 139 -1.38 7.54 -13.68
C PRO A 139 -2.81 8.05 -13.74
N LYS A 140 -3.79 7.24 -13.30
CA LYS A 140 -5.20 7.62 -13.30
C LYS A 140 -5.45 8.90 -12.47
N LEU A 141 -4.87 9.03 -11.28
CA LEU A 141 -5.02 10.23 -10.46
C LEU A 141 -4.31 11.45 -11.07
N ALA A 142 -3.15 11.25 -11.71
CA ALA A 142 -2.39 12.31 -12.38
C ALA A 142 -3.03 12.78 -13.70
N ASP A 143 -3.80 11.93 -14.38
CA ASP A 143 -4.55 12.31 -15.59
C ASP A 143 -5.61 13.36 -15.28
N TYR A 144 -6.24 13.27 -14.11
CA TYR A 144 -7.20 14.26 -13.63
C TYR A 144 -6.57 15.39 -12.82
N ASP A 145 -5.24 15.49 -12.83
CA ASP A 145 -4.47 16.53 -12.13
C ASP A 145 -4.77 16.55 -10.62
N LEU A 146 -4.99 15.39 -9.99
CA LEU A 146 -5.22 15.30 -8.53
C LEU A 146 -3.92 15.17 -7.74
N ILE A 147 -2.92 14.55 -8.37
CA ILE A 147 -1.59 14.38 -7.80
C ILE A 147 -0.53 14.71 -8.86
N THR A 148 0.66 14.98 -8.39
CA THR A 148 1.90 14.90 -9.17
C THR A 148 2.73 13.73 -8.67
N PHE A 149 3.40 13.04 -9.59
CA PHE A 149 4.34 11.97 -9.26
C PHE A 149 5.68 12.26 -9.92
N ASP A 150 6.70 12.51 -9.10
CA ASP A 150 8.08 12.67 -9.52
C ASP A 150 8.75 11.29 -9.56
N ARG A 151 9.13 10.83 -10.75
CA ARG A 151 9.76 9.52 -10.96
C ARG A 151 11.20 9.46 -10.46
N ASP A 152 11.89 10.59 -10.40
CA ASP A 152 13.29 10.67 -10.01
C ASP A 152 13.41 10.64 -8.48
N SER A 153 12.62 11.46 -7.78
CA SER A 153 12.59 11.47 -6.32
C SER A 153 11.67 10.39 -5.72
N GLY A 154 10.71 9.89 -6.50
CA GLY A 154 9.66 9.00 -6.03
C GLY A 154 8.60 9.71 -5.17
N ALA A 155 8.58 11.04 -5.17
CA ALA A 155 7.62 11.82 -4.39
C ALA A 155 6.25 11.86 -5.07
N ILE A 156 5.20 11.68 -4.29
CA ILE A 156 3.81 11.80 -4.70
C ILE A 156 3.22 12.96 -3.91
N THR A 157 2.66 13.95 -4.61
CA THR A 157 2.18 15.19 -3.99
C THR A 157 0.77 15.52 -4.46
N LEU A 158 -0.12 15.88 -3.53
CA LEU A 158 -1.44 16.42 -3.86
C LEU A 158 -1.30 17.75 -4.61
N THR A 159 -2.13 17.95 -5.62
CA THR A 159 -2.27 19.26 -6.26
C THR A 159 -3.36 20.08 -5.58
N GLU A 160 -3.47 21.37 -5.91
CA GLU A 160 -4.59 22.23 -5.50
C GLU A 160 -5.96 21.65 -5.91
N ARG A 161 -6.00 20.90 -7.01
CA ARG A 161 -7.20 20.21 -7.48
C ARG A 161 -7.45 18.93 -6.69
N GLY A 162 -6.40 18.22 -6.30
CA GLY A 162 -6.44 17.10 -5.36
C GLY A 162 -7.02 17.48 -4.01
N GLU A 163 -6.57 18.60 -3.43
CA GLU A 163 -7.02 19.17 -2.15
C GLU A 163 -8.53 19.46 -2.10
N ARG A 164 -9.14 19.77 -3.25
CA ARG A 164 -10.60 20.00 -3.34
C ARG A 164 -11.42 18.72 -3.13
N LEU A 165 -10.80 17.54 -3.11
CA LEU A 165 -11.50 16.28 -2.86
C LEU A 165 -11.71 15.98 -1.37
N GLU A 166 -11.08 16.74 -0.47
CA GLU A 166 -11.14 16.53 0.98
C GLU A 166 -12.57 16.29 1.51
N PRO A 167 -13.60 17.09 1.15
CA PRO A 167 -14.94 16.88 1.72
C PRO A 167 -15.58 15.55 1.30
N TYR A 168 -15.25 15.04 0.10
CA TYR A 168 -15.74 13.76 -0.38
C TYR A 168 -15.01 12.60 0.29
N LEU A 169 -13.71 12.78 0.54
CA LEU A 169 -12.87 11.82 1.24
C LEU A 169 -13.27 11.72 2.71
N GLU A 170 -13.56 12.83 3.37
CA GLU A 170 -14.03 12.85 4.76
C GLU A 170 -15.36 12.11 4.90
N PHE A 171 -16.32 12.36 4.01
CA PHE A 171 -17.57 11.61 3.98
C PHE A 171 -17.34 10.10 3.77
N ALA A 172 -16.42 9.71 2.91
CA ALA A 172 -16.08 8.30 2.72
C ALA A 172 -15.35 7.71 3.94
N LYS A 173 -14.53 8.51 4.63
CA LYS A 173 -13.79 8.11 5.83
C LYS A 173 -14.74 7.80 6.99
N GLU A 174 -15.77 8.62 7.20
CA GLU A 174 -16.82 8.35 8.21
C GLU A 174 -17.51 7.00 8.01
N GLN A 175 -17.59 6.52 6.78
CA GLN A 175 -18.21 5.24 6.44
C GLN A 175 -17.24 4.05 6.55
N GLU A 176 -15.94 4.32 6.55
CA GLU A 176 -14.84 3.35 6.59
C GLU A 176 -14.00 3.52 7.88
N ASP A 177 -14.58 4.15 8.91
CA ASP A 177 -13.86 4.77 10.03
C ASP A 177 -12.88 3.80 10.72
N GLU A 178 -13.36 2.60 11.12
CA GLU A 178 -12.54 1.59 11.79
C GLU A 178 -11.32 1.15 10.95
N ASP A 179 -11.49 1.02 9.63
CA ASP A 179 -10.44 0.59 8.72
C ASP A 179 -9.42 1.70 8.46
N VAL A 180 -9.91 2.94 8.30
CA VAL A 180 -9.07 4.11 8.03
C VAL A 180 -8.26 4.46 9.26
N GLU A 181 -8.87 4.47 10.45
CA GLU A 181 -8.16 4.71 11.71
C GLU A 181 -7.07 3.67 11.93
N SER A 182 -7.42 2.38 11.79
CA SER A 182 -6.45 1.27 11.88
C SER A 182 -5.30 1.41 10.89
N PHE A 183 -5.57 1.91 9.68
CA PHE A 183 -4.56 2.17 8.67
C PHE A 183 -3.64 3.34 9.04
N LEU A 184 -4.19 4.48 9.43
CA LEU A 184 -3.43 5.69 9.77
C LEU A 184 -2.63 5.55 11.06
N GLU A 185 -3.12 4.78 12.04
CA GLU A 185 -2.34 4.45 13.23
C GLU A 185 -1.08 3.65 12.87
N ARG A 186 -1.20 2.69 11.94
CA ARG A 186 -0.06 1.88 11.45
C ARG A 186 0.94 2.72 10.68
N THR A 187 0.51 3.80 10.02
CA THR A 187 1.42 4.70 9.30
C THR A 187 2.13 5.66 10.26
N THR A 188 1.51 6.01 11.39
CA THR A 188 2.05 6.97 12.35
C THR A 188 3.06 6.34 13.33
N ARG A 189 2.88 5.06 13.70
CA ARG A 189 3.75 4.37 14.68
C ARG A 189 5.12 3.93 14.13
N GLY A 190 5.37 4.04 12.82
CA GLY A 190 6.58 3.51 12.17
C GLY A 190 7.59 4.54 11.65
N GLY A 191 7.51 5.81 12.08
CA GLY A 191 8.41 6.90 11.68
C GLY A 191 9.66 7.03 12.53
#